data_AF-A0A6L5YXD3-F1
#
_entry.id   AF-A0A6L5YXD3-F1
#
_cell.length_a   1.000
_cell.length_b   1.000
_cell.length_c   1.000
_cell.angle_alpha   90.00
_cell.angle_beta   90.00
_cell.angle_gamma   90.00
#
_symmetry.space_group_name_H-M   'P 1'
#
loop_
_entity.id
_entity.type
_entity.pdbx_description
1 polymer ?
#
loop_
_entity_poly.entity_id
_entity_poly.type
_entity_poly.pdbx_seq_one_letter_code
_entity_poly.pdbx_strand_id
1 'polypeptide(L)' 'IAIISEYTTLQPGDLIAMGTPPGVGHAKTPPRWLKPGETVEIEIEGIGICASPVVDEAEHRAAATAQPLTA' A
#
# COMPACT_ATOMS: atom_id res chain seq x y z
N ILE A 1 1.99 4.76 20.99
CA ILE A 1 1.34 3.85 21.96
C ILE A 1 0.57 4.65 23.00
N ALA A 2 1.23 5.38 23.90
CA ALA A 2 0.58 6.14 24.99
C ALA A 2 -0.67 6.93 24.57
N ILE A 3 -0.56 7.76 23.53
CA ILE A 3 -1.69 8.56 23.02
C ILE A 3 -2.84 7.68 22.53
N ILE A 4 -2.57 6.66 21.71
CA ILE A 4 -3.62 5.83 21.10
C ILE A 4 -4.33 4.98 22.18
N SER A 5 -3.58 4.50 23.19
CA SER A 5 -4.12 3.68 24.27
C SER A 5 -5.08 4.43 25.22
N GLU A 6 -5.11 5.77 25.18
CA GLU A 6 -6.09 6.56 25.93
C GLU A 6 -7.49 6.51 25.30
N TYR A 7 -7.57 6.30 23.98
CA TYR A 7 -8.83 6.32 23.22
C TYR A 7 -9.37 4.92 22.91
N THR A 8 -8.50 3.91 22.87
CA THR A 8 -8.89 2.52 22.56
C THR A 8 -7.97 1.52 23.24
N THR A 9 -8.49 0.35 23.57
CA THR A 9 -7.68 -0.78 24.04
C THR A 9 -6.85 -1.35 22.88
N LEU A 10 -5.55 -1.52 23.09
CA LEU A 10 -4.64 -2.17 22.14
C LEU A 10 -4.48 -3.64 22.49
N GLN A 11 -4.56 -4.52 21.49
CA GLN A 11 -4.35 -5.96 21.62
C GLN A 11 -2.99 -6.37 21.02
N PRO A 12 -2.38 -7.47 21.52
CA PRO A 12 -1.19 -8.04 20.90
C PRO A 12 -1.46 -8.38 19.43
N GLY A 13 -0.63 -7.86 18.53
CA GLY A 13 -0.79 -8.01 17.08
C GLY A 13 -1.35 -6.79 16.37
N ASP A 14 -1.81 -5.77 17.10
CA ASP A 14 -2.26 -4.52 16.49
C ASP A 14 -1.12 -3.78 15.81
N LEU A 15 -1.41 -3.24 14.61
CA LEU A 15 -0.46 -2.51 13.78
C LEU A 15 -0.78 -1.01 13.82
N ILE A 16 0.19 -0.20 14.23
CA ILE A 16 0.10 1.26 14.20
C ILE A 16 0.97 1.80 13.07
N ALA A 17 0.34 2.42 12.07
CA ALA A 17 1.06 3.12 11.00
C ALA A 17 1.47 4.51 11.49
N MET A 18 2.78 4.77 11.53
CA MET A 18 3.36 5.99 12.13
C MET A 18 3.41 7.21 11.18
N GLY A 19 2.72 7.15 10.04
CA GLY A 19 2.71 8.20 9.03
C GLY A 19 3.80 8.03 7.95
N THR A 20 3.78 8.92 6.97
CA THR A 20 4.69 8.92 5.81
C THR A 20 5.44 10.25 5.73
N PRO A 21 6.74 10.25 5.37
CA PRO A 21 7.48 11.49 5.15
C PRO A 21 6.93 12.31 3.96
N PRO A 22 7.36 13.57 3.80
CA PRO A 22 6.99 14.38 2.65
C PRO A 22 7.44 13.74 1.33
N GLY A 23 6.63 13.90 0.28
CA GLY A 23 6.94 13.34 -1.04
C GLY A 23 5.77 12.59 -1.70
N VAL A 24 4.64 12.44 -0.99
CA VAL A 24 3.42 11.85 -1.54
C VAL A 24 2.98 12.57 -2.82
N GLY A 25 2.49 11.80 -3.79
CA GLY A 25 2.18 12.30 -5.13
C GLY A 25 1.17 13.46 -5.16
N HIS A 26 0.24 13.50 -4.20
CA HIS A 26 -0.70 14.60 -4.00
C HIS A 26 -0.01 15.94 -3.69
N ALA A 27 1.09 15.93 -2.94
CA ALA A 27 1.81 17.12 -2.52
C ALA A 27 2.79 17.66 -3.59
N LYS A 28 2.93 16.98 -4.74
CA LYS A 28 3.77 17.44 -5.86
C LYS A 28 3.03 18.47 -6.70
N THR A 29 3.79 19.34 -7.39
CA THR A 29 3.26 20.30 -8.37
C THR A 29 3.95 20.06 -9.72
N PRO A 30 3.24 19.52 -10.74
CA PRO A 30 1.84 19.07 -10.72
C PRO A 30 1.61 17.81 -9.87
N PRO A 31 0.38 17.57 -9.36
CA PRO A 31 0.05 16.36 -8.63
C PRO A 31 0.28 15.11 -9.49
N ARG A 32 0.80 14.05 -8.88
CA ARG A 32 1.02 12.76 -9.53
C ARG A 32 0.23 11.65 -8.84
N TRP A 33 -0.49 10.87 -9.63
CA TRP A 33 -1.21 9.68 -9.19
C TRP A 33 -0.54 8.41 -9.73
N LEU A 34 -0.84 7.29 -9.09
CA LEU A 34 -0.38 5.98 -9.54
C LEU A 34 -1.05 5.62 -10.85
N LYS A 35 -0.30 5.00 -11.75
CA LYS A 35 -0.80 4.49 -13.03
C LYS A 35 -0.72 2.96 -13.07
N PRO A 36 -1.64 2.29 -13.80
CA PRO A 36 -1.53 0.86 -14.04
C PRO A 36 -0.17 0.50 -14.65
N GLY A 37 0.41 -0.62 -14.20
CA GLY A 37 1.73 -1.10 -14.61
C GLY A 37 2.91 -0.50 -13.85
N GLU A 38 2.69 0.46 -12.95
CA GLU A 38 3.74 0.95 -12.04
C GLU A 38 3.91 0.02 -10.83
N THR A 39 5.11 -0.04 -10.25
CA THR A 39 5.36 -0.72 -8.97
C THR A 39 5.74 0.30 -7.91
N VAL A 40 5.07 0.24 -6.76
CA VAL A 40 5.41 1.05 -5.58
C VAL A 40 6.33 0.24 -4.69
N GLU A 41 7.57 0.71 -4.53
CA GLU A 41 8.56 0.10 -3.65
C GLU A 41 8.76 0.98 -2.41
N ILE A 42 8.71 0.34 -1.24
CA ILE A 42 8.92 0.98 0.06
C ILE A 42 10.01 0.20 0.77
N GLU A 43 11.09 0.88 1.14
CA GLU A 43 12.22 0.27 1.82
C GLU A 43 12.38 0.84 3.23
N ILE A 44 12.67 -0.04 4.18
CA ILE A 44 13.18 0.34 5.49
C ILE A 44 14.51 -0.40 5.68
N GLU A 45 15.59 0.36 5.89
CA GLU A 45 16.92 -0.18 6.15
C GLU A 45 16.89 -1.18 7.30
N GLY A 46 17.45 -2.38 7.06
CA GLY A 46 17.48 -3.46 8.05
C GLY A 46 16.20 -4.30 8.17
N ILE A 47 15.09 -3.92 7.52
CA ILE A 47 13.86 -4.72 7.43
C ILE A 47 13.70 -5.32 6.04
N GLY A 48 13.89 -4.51 5.00
CA GLY A 48 13.79 -4.91 3.59
C GLY A 48 12.84 -4.06 2.77
N ILE A 49 12.47 -4.59 1.60
CA ILE A 49 11.66 -3.90 0.59
C ILE A 49 10.28 -4.53 0.48
N CYS A 50 9.25 -3.70 0.52
CA CYS A 50 7.89 -4.03 0.15
C CYS A 50 7.58 -3.47 -1.24
N ALA A 51 7.39 -4.35 -2.23
CA ALA A 51 7.05 -3.98 -3.60
C ALA A 51 5.59 -4.34 -3.91
N SER A 52 4.79 -3.34 -4.27
CA SER A 52 3.37 -3.47 -4.57
C SER A 52 3.09 -3.05 -6.03
N PRO A 53 2.80 -3.98 -6.95
CA PRO A 53 2.42 -3.64 -8.32
C PRO A 53 1.03 -3.00 -8.36
N VAL A 54 0.87 -1.96 -9.17
CA VAL A 54 -0.39 -1.25 -9.40
C VAL A 54 -1.05 -1.82 -10.64
N VAL A 55 -2.27 -2.32 -10.48
CA VAL A 55 -3.05 -2.90 -11.58
C VAL A 55 -4.43 -2.23 -11.61
N ASP A 56 -4.89 -1.85 -12.79
CA ASP A 56 -6.26 -1.36 -12.96
C ASP A 56 -7.26 -2.49 -12.70
N GLU A 57 -8.40 -2.17 -12.11
CA GLU A 57 -9.46 -3.16 -11.87
C GLU A 57 -9.96 -3.79 -13.18
N ALA A 58 -10.09 -3.02 -14.27
CA ALA A 58 -10.53 -3.52 -15.56
C ALA A 58 -9.55 -4.54 -16.14
N GLU A 59 -8.24 -4.25 -16.03
CA GLU A 59 -7.16 -5.15 -16.45
C GLU A 59 -7.08 -6.39 -15.57
N HIS A 60 -7.23 -6.23 -14.25
CA HIS A 60 -7.24 -7.33 -13.30
C HIS A 60 -8.42 -8.28 -13.52
N ARG A 61 -9.61 -7.74 -13.81
CA ARG A 61 -10.81 -8.53 -14.09
C ARG A 61 -10.72 -9.29 -15.42
N ALA A 62 -10.14 -8.66 -16.45
CA ALA A 62 -9.87 -9.32 -17.72
C ALA A 62 -8.89 -10.50 -17.55
N ALA A 63 -7.83 -10.31 -16.74
CA ALA A 63 -6.88 -11.38 -16.42
C ALA A 63 -7.51 -12.50 -15.58
N ALA A 64 -8.33 -12.17 -14.58
CA ALA A 64 -9.01 -13.16 -13.74
C ALA A 64 -10.06 -13.97 -14.51
N THR A 65 -10.72 -13.38 -15.51
CA THR A 65 -11.67 -14.10 -16.38
C THR A 65 -10.96 -15.06 -17.35
N ALA A 66 -9.68 -14.81 -17.65
CA ALA A 66 -8.85 -15.64 -18.52
C ALA A 66 -8.15 -16.82 -17.78
N GLN A 67 -8.21 -16.86 -16.45
CA GLN A 67 -7.63 -17.93 -15.65
C GLN A 67 -8.72 -18.99 -15.40
N PRO A 68 -8.67 -20.18 -16.04
CA PRO A 68 -9.64 -21.23 -15.74
C PRO A 68 -9.47 -21.63 -14.27
N LEU A 69 -10.59 -21.75 -13.54
CA LEU A 69 -10.64 -22.37 -12.23
C LEU A 69 -10.14 -23.82 -12.35
N THR A 70 -8.85 -24.04 -12.13
CA THR A 70 -8.33 -25.37 -11.79
C THR A 70 -8.40 -25.50 -10.29
N ALA A 71 -9.39 -26.29 -9.84
CA ALA A 71 -9.50 -26.85 -8.51
C ALA A 71 -8.34 -27.80 -8.18
#